data_AF-A0A6P1CR24-F1
#
_entry.id   AF-A0A6P1CR24-F1
#
_cell.length_a   1.000
_cell.length_b   1.000
_cell.length_c   1.000
_cell.angle_alpha   90.00
_cell.angle_beta   90.00
_cell.angle_gamma   90.00
#
_symmetry.space_group_name_H-M   'P 1'
#
loop_
_entity.id
_entity.type
_entity.pdbx_description
1 polymer ?
#
loop_
_entity_poly.entity_id
_entity_poly.type
_entity_poly.pdbx_seq_one_letter_code
_entity_poly.pdbx_strand_id
1 'polypeptide(L)'
;MSDNPNPLDGVTQTEVILQGQAIGEAVQPPPAPAPAAAQPPVPESPPASDTPAPKTPEEYEAMIRDLRKENASWRTKLREAEPIIRAHNEAEEAAKTEVQRATERAAAAEQAAADLIREVVAKTYGVPEEDYDFLGSGTREEMEAKGARYAARFAATSTPTPPPPSDRPVESLRPGASPTPPPPADHSYPAAWKP
;
A
#
# COMPACT_ATOMS: atom_id res chain seq x y z
N MET A 1 10.51 -38.64 -8.60
CA MET A 1 10.65 -38.22 -7.20
C MET A 1 9.85 -36.92 -7.10
N SER A 2 8.66 -36.91 -6.49
CA SER A 2 8.43 -37.01 -5.04
C SER A 2 9.04 -35.81 -4.31
N ASP A 3 8.41 -35.16 -3.34
CA ASP A 3 7.01 -35.06 -2.90
C ASP A 3 7.06 -34.07 -1.70
N ASN A 4 5.95 -33.38 -1.47
CA ASN A 4 5.51 -32.81 -0.19
C ASN A 4 6.18 -31.52 0.43
N PRO A 5 5.40 -30.65 1.11
CA PRO A 5 5.84 -29.33 1.61
C PRO A 5 5.69 -29.08 3.13
N ASN A 6 5.95 -27.84 3.58
CA ASN A 6 5.38 -27.17 4.77
C ASN A 6 5.88 -27.66 6.18
N PRO A 7 5.53 -26.98 7.31
CA PRO A 7 5.78 -25.55 7.61
C PRO A 7 6.12 -25.26 9.10
N LEU A 8 6.16 -23.97 9.48
CA LEU A 8 5.99 -23.38 10.85
C LEU A 8 6.95 -23.83 11.97
N ASP A 9 7.70 -22.89 12.55
CA ASP A 9 7.61 -22.52 13.99
C ASP A 9 8.57 -21.37 14.36
N GLY A 10 8.23 -20.60 15.41
CA GLY A 10 8.99 -19.42 15.88
C GLY A 10 8.20 -18.10 15.75
N VAL A 11 7.07 -17.94 16.44
CA VAL A 11 6.97 -17.57 17.87
C VAL A 11 7.59 -16.21 18.19
N THR A 12 6.68 -15.30 18.56
CA THR A 12 6.85 -13.92 19.03
C THR A 12 8.01 -13.67 20.00
N GLN A 13 8.76 -12.59 19.75
CA GLN A 13 9.60 -11.94 20.76
C GLN A 13 9.07 -10.52 21.03
N THR A 14 8.14 -10.42 21.99
CA THR A 14 7.70 -9.13 22.56
C THR A 14 8.24 -9.03 23.97
N GLU A 15 9.32 -8.26 24.11
CA GLU A 15 9.99 -8.03 25.40
C GLU A 15 9.18 -7.01 26.22
N VAL A 16 8.53 -7.48 27.29
CA VAL A 16 7.85 -6.59 28.27
C VAL A 16 8.64 -6.61 29.57
N ILE A 17 9.43 -5.56 29.76
CA ILE A 17 10.11 -5.24 31.02
C ILE A 17 9.08 -4.66 31.98
N LEU A 18 8.68 -5.41 33.01
CA LEU A 18 8.36 -4.88 34.35
C LEU A 18 8.07 -6.01 35.34
N GLN A 19 8.90 -6.16 36.38
CA GLN A 19 8.45 -6.74 37.66
C GLN A 19 8.96 -5.90 38.82
N GLY A 20 8.01 -5.39 39.60
CA GLY A 20 8.27 -4.62 40.80
C GLY A 20 8.56 -5.52 42.00
N GLN A 21 9.39 -5.01 42.90
CA GLN A 21 9.69 -5.62 44.18
C GLN A 21 8.45 -5.54 45.09
N ALA A 22 7.96 -6.68 45.59
CA ALA A 22 6.94 -6.74 46.62
C ALA A 22 7.33 -7.79 47.68
N ILE A 23 7.28 -7.37 48.94
CA ILE A 23 7.74 -8.14 50.11
C ILE A 23 6.53 -8.87 50.69
N GLY A 24 6.66 -10.17 50.99
CA GLY A 24 5.58 -10.98 51.56
C GLY A 24 6.10 -12.00 52.56
N GLU A 25 5.79 -11.78 53.84
CA GLU A 25 6.24 -12.59 54.98
C GLU A 25 5.14 -13.57 55.43
N ALA A 26 5.46 -14.85 55.67
CA ALA A 26 4.55 -15.84 56.26
C ALA A 26 5.28 -17.01 56.97
N VAL A 27 4.63 -17.59 58.00
CA VAL A 27 5.21 -18.36 59.14
C VAL A 27 4.21 -19.49 59.52
N GLN A 28 4.51 -20.73 59.98
CA GLN A 28 5.70 -21.48 60.48
C GLN A 28 5.61 -22.93 59.85
N PRO A 29 5.86 -24.13 60.49
CA PRO A 29 6.64 -24.59 61.66
C PRO A 29 7.64 -25.76 61.36
N PRO A 30 8.44 -26.25 62.34
CA PRO A 30 9.50 -27.26 62.13
C PRO A 30 9.13 -28.72 62.50
N PRO A 31 9.86 -29.71 61.96
CA PRO A 31 10.23 -30.91 62.72
C PRO A 31 11.70 -31.39 62.51
N ALA A 32 12.24 -32.13 63.47
CA ALA A 32 13.58 -32.76 63.48
C ALA A 32 13.49 -34.29 63.19
N PRO A 33 14.55 -35.13 63.29
CA PRO A 33 16.01 -34.91 63.13
C PRO A 33 16.67 -35.87 62.08
N ALA A 34 17.90 -35.55 61.65
CA ALA A 34 18.98 -36.39 61.06
C ALA A 34 18.66 -37.69 60.24
N PRO A 35 19.34 -37.84 59.08
CA PRO A 35 20.59 -38.63 59.13
C PRO A 35 21.82 -37.87 58.60
N ALA A 36 23.00 -38.44 58.85
CA ALA A 36 24.29 -37.83 58.58
C ALA A 36 24.44 -37.30 57.14
N ALA A 37 24.81 -36.01 57.01
CA ALA A 37 25.24 -35.46 55.75
C ALA A 37 26.51 -36.19 55.29
N ALA A 38 26.44 -36.85 54.13
CA ALA A 38 27.64 -37.26 53.42
C ALA A 38 28.49 -36.01 53.15
N GLN A 39 29.79 -36.09 53.41
CA GLN A 39 30.70 -35.01 53.06
C GLN A 39 30.61 -34.77 51.54
N PRO A 40 30.44 -33.53 51.07
CA PRO A 40 30.55 -33.25 49.64
C PRO A 40 31.96 -33.65 49.18
N PRO A 41 32.12 -34.26 47.99
CA PRO A 41 33.43 -34.58 47.46
C PRO A 41 34.26 -33.29 47.37
N VAL A 42 35.53 -33.39 47.76
CA VAL A 42 36.50 -32.31 47.57
C VAL A 42 36.52 -31.98 46.08
N PRO A 43 36.30 -30.73 45.65
CA PRO A 43 36.40 -30.40 44.24
C PRO A 43 37.84 -30.63 43.80
N GLU A 44 38.05 -31.55 42.87
CA GLU A 44 39.31 -31.66 42.14
C GLU A 44 39.64 -30.29 41.55
N SER A 45 40.89 -29.86 41.72
CA SER A 45 41.35 -28.66 41.02
C SER A 45 41.20 -28.89 39.52
N PRO A 46 40.69 -27.92 38.75
CA PRO A 46 40.69 -28.03 37.31
C PRO A 46 42.12 -28.29 36.82
N PRO A 47 42.32 -29.08 35.75
CA PRO A 47 43.64 -29.35 35.22
C PRO A 47 44.34 -28.01 34.96
N ALA A 48 45.61 -27.93 35.35
CA ALA A 48 46.41 -26.71 35.23
C ALA A 48 46.25 -26.17 33.81
N SER A 49 45.72 -24.94 33.69
CA SER A 49 45.56 -24.30 32.40
C SER A 49 46.93 -24.26 31.72
N ASP A 50 46.98 -24.73 30.48
CA ASP A 50 48.18 -24.67 29.62
C ASP A 50 48.55 -23.19 29.44
N THR A 51 49.30 -22.68 30.41
CA THR A 51 49.78 -21.31 30.44
C THR A 51 51.00 -21.34 29.56
N PRO A 52 50.95 -20.77 28.34
CA PRO A 52 52.09 -20.86 27.44
C PRO A 52 53.31 -20.30 28.15
N ALA A 53 54.42 -21.06 28.10
CA ALA A 53 55.64 -20.71 28.80
C ALA A 53 56.00 -19.24 28.52
N PRO A 54 56.44 -18.47 29.54
CA PRO A 54 56.73 -17.05 29.36
C PRO A 54 57.78 -16.90 28.25
N LYS A 55 57.42 -16.14 27.21
CA LYS A 55 58.27 -15.94 26.04
C LYS A 55 59.58 -15.27 26.45
N THR A 56 60.63 -15.47 25.66
CA THR A 56 61.89 -14.76 25.91
C THR A 56 61.73 -13.25 25.64
N PRO A 57 62.54 -12.37 26.26
CA PRO A 57 62.50 -10.94 25.97
C PRO A 57 62.64 -10.62 24.47
N GLU A 58 63.49 -11.36 23.77
CA GLU A 58 63.71 -11.22 22.32
C GLU A 58 62.47 -11.60 21.49
N GLU A 59 61.73 -12.64 21.89
CA GLU A 59 60.45 -13.02 21.28
C GLU A 59 59.37 -11.95 21.48
N TYR A 60 59.33 -11.31 22.65
CA TYR A 60 58.42 -10.18 22.89
C TYR A 60 58.79 -8.96 22.02
N GLU A 61 60.07 -8.64 21.87
CA GLU A 61 60.52 -7.56 20.99
C GLU A 61 60.19 -7.84 19.51
N ALA A 62 60.41 -9.07 19.04
CA ALA A 62 60.02 -9.51 17.71
C ALA A 62 58.50 -9.37 17.50
N MET A 63 57.69 -9.86 18.45
CA MET A 63 56.23 -9.73 18.41
C MET A 63 55.78 -8.26 18.38
N ILE A 64 56.37 -7.38 19.21
CA ILE A 64 56.09 -5.93 19.21
C ILE A 64 56.46 -5.30 17.85
N ARG A 65 57.56 -5.73 17.23
CA ARG A 65 57.99 -5.25 15.91
C ARG A 65 57.00 -5.62 14.83
N ASP A 66 56.47 -6.84 14.85
CA ASP A 66 55.52 -7.32 13.84
C ASP A 66 54.12 -6.72 14.04
N LEU A 67 53.62 -6.63 15.28
CA LEU A 67 52.40 -5.88 15.61
C LEU A 67 52.48 -4.42 15.13
N ARG A 68 53.64 -3.76 15.23
CA ARG A 68 53.85 -2.40 14.70
C ARG A 68 53.77 -2.33 13.17
N LYS A 69 54.35 -3.32 12.45
CA LYS A 69 54.23 -3.42 10.98
C LYS A 69 52.78 -3.65 10.56
N GLU A 70 52.09 -4.58 11.22
CA GLU A 70 50.69 -4.89 10.96
C GLU A 70 49.81 -3.68 11.19
N ASN A 71 49.94 -3.01 12.34
CA ASN A 71 49.18 -1.79 12.65
C ASN A 71 49.44 -0.66 11.64
N ALA A 72 50.68 -0.49 11.19
CA ALA A 72 51.00 0.44 10.10
C ALA A 72 50.32 0.03 8.79
N SER A 73 50.30 -1.27 8.44
CA SER A 73 49.60 -1.77 7.25
C SER A 73 48.09 -1.54 7.31
N TRP A 74 47.47 -1.74 8.49
CA TRP A 74 46.03 -1.53 8.70
C TRP A 74 45.66 -0.05 8.61
N ARG A 75 46.50 0.84 9.13
CA ARG A 75 46.34 2.30 8.98
C ARG A 75 46.44 2.75 7.52
N THR A 76 47.29 2.13 6.71
CA THR A 76 47.39 2.41 5.27
C THR A 76 46.15 1.91 4.54
N LYS A 77 45.76 0.64 4.74
CA LYS A 77 44.54 0.06 4.16
C LYS A 77 43.28 0.84 4.52
N LEU A 78 43.16 1.32 5.76
CA LEU A 78 42.03 2.14 6.20
C LEU A 78 42.00 3.48 5.45
N ARG A 79 43.14 4.17 5.34
CA ARG A 79 43.25 5.44 4.59
C ARG A 79 42.93 5.27 3.09
N GLU A 80 43.19 4.10 2.52
CA GLU A 80 42.85 3.75 1.14
C GLU A 80 41.37 3.36 0.98
N ALA A 81 40.78 2.68 1.96
CA ALA A 81 39.39 2.24 1.94
C ALA A 81 38.37 3.36 2.26
N GLU A 82 38.69 4.25 3.21
CA GLU A 82 37.84 5.39 3.60
C GLU A 82 37.31 6.22 2.41
N PRO A 83 38.14 6.70 1.46
CA PRO A 83 37.65 7.47 0.31
C PRO A 83 36.81 6.62 -0.66
N ILE A 84 37.09 5.32 -0.78
CA ILE A 84 36.32 4.40 -1.66
C ILE A 84 34.92 4.18 -1.07
N ILE A 85 34.84 3.86 0.22
CA ILE A 85 33.57 3.69 0.95
C ILE A 85 32.75 4.98 0.92
N ARG A 86 33.42 6.13 1.13
CA ARG A 86 32.78 7.44 1.06
C ARG A 86 32.22 7.74 -0.33
N ALA A 87 33.04 7.57 -1.39
CA ALA A 87 32.60 7.79 -2.77
C ALA A 87 31.48 6.83 -3.18
N HIS A 88 31.50 5.58 -2.72
CA HIS A 88 30.42 4.61 -2.92
C HIS A 88 29.12 5.08 -2.26
N ASN A 89 29.18 5.53 -1.00
CA ASN A 89 27.99 6.03 -0.29
C ASN A 89 27.45 7.33 -0.92
N GLU A 90 28.33 8.26 -1.32
CA GLU A 90 27.93 9.48 -2.03
C GLU A 90 27.29 9.16 -3.40
N ALA A 91 27.81 8.16 -4.12
CA ALA A 91 27.22 7.67 -5.36
C ALA A 91 25.87 6.96 -5.15
N GLU A 92 25.72 6.14 -4.11
CA GLU A 92 24.46 5.48 -3.75
C GLU A 92 23.36 6.48 -3.39
N GLU A 93 23.65 7.50 -2.57
CA GLU A 93 22.67 8.54 -2.23
C GLU A 93 22.32 9.43 -3.44
N ALA A 94 23.30 9.76 -4.28
CA ALA A 94 23.05 10.45 -5.55
C ALA A 94 22.21 9.59 -6.51
N ALA A 95 22.48 8.28 -6.60
CA ALA A 95 21.74 7.34 -7.43
C ALA A 95 20.31 7.16 -6.93
N LYS A 96 20.06 7.03 -5.62
CA LYS A 96 18.70 7.01 -5.04
C LYS A 96 17.93 8.28 -5.40
N THR A 97 18.59 9.43 -5.33
CA THR A 97 17.99 10.74 -5.69
C THR A 97 17.67 10.84 -7.19
N GLU A 98 18.56 10.37 -8.07
CA GLU A 98 18.29 10.34 -9.52
C GLU A 98 17.28 9.25 -9.90
N VAL A 99 17.24 8.10 -9.23
CA VAL A 99 16.22 7.07 -9.42
C VAL A 99 14.85 7.62 -9.04
N GLN A 100 14.71 8.31 -7.91
CA GLN A 100 13.46 9.00 -7.53
C GLN A 100 13.03 9.98 -8.63
N ARG A 101 13.93 10.89 -9.03
CA ARG A 101 13.69 11.84 -10.13
C ARG A 101 13.34 11.17 -11.46
N ALA A 102 13.95 10.04 -11.77
CA ALA A 102 13.67 9.27 -12.98
C ALA A 102 12.30 8.57 -12.90
N THR A 103 11.93 8.03 -11.74
CA THR A 103 10.59 7.44 -11.53
C THR A 103 9.49 8.49 -11.57
N GLU A 104 9.68 9.67 -10.97
CA GLU A 104 8.75 10.80 -11.08
C GLU A 104 8.59 11.26 -12.54
N ARG A 105 9.70 11.39 -13.27
CA ARG A 105 9.69 11.75 -14.70
C ARG A 105 9.01 10.68 -15.56
N ALA A 106 9.24 9.40 -15.29
CA ALA A 106 8.60 8.29 -15.99
C ALA A 106 7.08 8.27 -15.72
N ALA A 107 6.67 8.34 -14.45
CA ALA A 107 5.27 8.40 -14.06
C ALA A 107 4.56 9.62 -14.67
N ALA A 108 5.18 10.80 -14.67
CA ALA A 108 4.62 11.99 -15.31
C ALA A 108 4.47 11.82 -16.84
N ALA A 109 5.43 11.19 -17.49
CA ALA A 109 5.34 10.89 -18.93
C ALA A 109 4.27 9.84 -19.26
N GLU A 110 4.12 8.81 -18.41
CA GLU A 110 3.07 7.78 -18.54
C GLU A 110 1.67 8.37 -18.35
N GLN A 111 1.47 9.24 -17.35
CA GLN A 111 0.18 9.93 -17.16
C GLN A 111 -0.13 10.85 -18.35
N ALA A 112 0.83 11.68 -18.79
CA ALA A 112 0.64 12.54 -19.96
C ALA A 112 0.31 11.74 -21.24
N ALA A 113 0.92 10.56 -21.42
CA ALA A 113 0.58 9.67 -22.53
C ALA A 113 -0.82 9.07 -22.40
N ALA A 114 -1.23 8.67 -21.20
CA ALA A 114 -2.57 8.16 -20.93
C ALA A 114 -3.66 9.21 -21.16
N ASP A 115 -3.43 10.46 -20.71
CA ASP A 115 -4.35 11.58 -20.91
C ASP A 115 -4.49 11.94 -22.39
N LEU A 116 -3.39 11.99 -23.16
CA LEU A 116 -3.44 12.18 -24.61
C LEU A 116 -4.22 11.07 -25.33
N ILE A 117 -4.09 9.80 -24.90
CA ILE A 117 -4.89 8.71 -25.46
C ILE A 117 -6.37 8.88 -25.10
N ARG A 118 -6.68 9.23 -23.83
CA ARG A 118 -8.05 9.50 -23.38
C ARG A 118 -8.70 10.61 -24.21
N GLU A 119 -8.01 11.74 -24.41
CA GLU A 119 -8.47 12.83 -25.28
C GLU A 119 -8.73 12.37 -26.71
N VAL A 120 -7.78 11.65 -27.33
CA VAL A 120 -7.91 11.20 -28.72
C VAL A 120 -9.11 10.26 -28.87
N VAL A 121 -9.29 9.32 -27.95
CA VAL A 121 -10.44 8.41 -27.94
C VAL A 121 -11.74 9.19 -27.72
N ALA A 122 -11.80 10.08 -26.73
CA ALA A 122 -13.00 10.85 -26.42
C ALA A 122 -13.43 11.73 -27.62
N LYS A 123 -12.48 12.42 -28.27
CA LYS A 123 -12.69 13.18 -29.51
C LYS A 123 -13.14 12.29 -30.68
N THR A 124 -12.61 11.07 -30.79
CA THR A 124 -13.00 10.10 -31.84
C THR A 124 -14.44 9.61 -31.68
N TYR A 125 -14.91 9.45 -30.44
CA TYR A 125 -16.25 8.93 -30.13
C TYR A 125 -17.28 10.03 -29.81
N GLY A 126 -16.92 11.32 -29.87
CA GLY A 126 -17.82 12.44 -29.59
C GLY A 126 -18.28 12.51 -28.13
N VAL A 127 -17.44 12.06 -27.19
CA VAL A 127 -17.70 12.20 -25.75
C VAL A 127 -17.49 13.68 -25.35
N PRO A 128 -18.36 14.28 -24.51
CA PRO A 128 -18.17 15.64 -23.99
C PRO A 128 -16.91 15.78 -23.12
N GLU A 129 -16.29 16.96 -23.06
CA GLU A 129 -15.05 17.20 -22.29
C GLU A 129 -15.24 16.96 -20.78
N GLU A 130 -16.44 17.28 -20.26
CA GLU A 130 -16.85 17.00 -18.88
C GLU A 130 -16.90 15.51 -18.53
N ASP A 131 -16.98 14.62 -19.53
CA ASP A 131 -17.12 13.17 -19.36
C ASP A 131 -15.84 12.38 -19.69
N TYR A 132 -14.71 13.05 -19.99
CA TYR A 132 -13.46 12.35 -20.37
C TYR A 132 -13.00 11.38 -19.28
N ASP A 133 -13.10 11.75 -18.00
CA ASP A 133 -12.69 10.91 -16.88
C ASP A 133 -13.47 9.59 -16.78
N PHE A 134 -14.68 9.50 -17.35
CA PHE A 134 -15.47 8.27 -17.37
C PHE A 134 -14.97 7.22 -18.38
N LEU A 135 -14.03 7.55 -19.27
CA LEU A 135 -13.24 6.54 -19.99
C LEU A 135 -12.23 5.85 -19.05
N GLY A 136 -11.77 6.55 -18.02
CA GLY A 136 -10.85 6.06 -17.00
C GLY A 136 -9.45 5.72 -17.56
N SER A 137 -8.82 4.73 -16.94
CA SER A 137 -7.56 4.12 -17.38
C SER A 137 -7.79 2.75 -18.04
N GLY A 138 -6.75 2.23 -18.69
CA GLY A 138 -6.75 0.94 -19.39
C GLY A 138 -5.79 0.96 -20.58
N THR A 139 -5.83 -0.09 -21.41
CA THR A 139 -5.21 -0.03 -22.74
C THR A 139 -6.00 0.89 -23.66
N ARG A 140 -5.42 1.25 -24.81
CA ARG A 140 -6.09 2.06 -25.83
C ARG A 140 -7.39 1.38 -26.29
N GLU A 141 -7.35 0.08 -26.53
CA GLU A 141 -8.46 -0.75 -27.01
C GLU A 141 -9.60 -0.80 -25.98
N GLU A 142 -9.27 -0.86 -24.69
CA GLU A 142 -10.26 -0.80 -23.60
C GLU A 142 -10.93 0.58 -23.52
N MET A 143 -10.17 1.66 -23.70
CA MET A 143 -10.72 3.01 -23.79
C MET A 143 -11.59 3.19 -25.04
N GLU A 144 -11.17 2.70 -26.21
CA GLU A 144 -11.96 2.73 -27.44
C GLU A 144 -13.29 1.94 -27.28
N ALA A 145 -13.25 0.77 -26.64
CA ALA A 145 -14.45 -0.01 -26.35
C ALA A 145 -15.41 0.70 -25.36
N LYS A 146 -14.89 1.45 -24.39
CA LYS A 146 -15.71 2.31 -23.50
C LYS A 146 -16.27 3.51 -24.27
N GLY A 147 -15.45 4.20 -25.07
CA GLY A 147 -15.85 5.33 -25.91
C GLY A 147 -16.98 4.95 -26.87
N ALA A 148 -16.89 3.79 -27.53
CA ALA A 148 -17.96 3.26 -28.37
C ALA A 148 -19.29 3.02 -27.60
N ARG A 149 -19.21 2.54 -26.34
CA ARG A 149 -20.40 2.38 -25.48
C ARG A 149 -21.01 3.72 -25.08
N TYR A 150 -20.19 4.74 -24.78
CA TYR A 150 -20.67 6.09 -24.52
C TYR A 150 -21.32 6.71 -25.75
N ALA A 151 -20.66 6.65 -26.91
CA ALA A 151 -21.22 7.13 -28.18
C ALA A 151 -22.59 6.52 -28.49
N ALA A 152 -22.74 5.19 -28.32
CA ALA A 152 -24.02 4.51 -28.50
C ALA A 152 -25.10 4.99 -27.52
N ARG A 153 -24.73 5.26 -26.26
CA ARG A 153 -25.65 5.79 -25.24
C ARG A 153 -26.09 7.22 -25.56
N PHE A 154 -25.14 8.10 -25.90
CA PHE A 154 -25.43 9.48 -26.28
C PHE A 154 -26.30 9.54 -27.52
N ALA A 155 -25.96 8.78 -28.58
CA ALA A 155 -26.79 8.66 -29.78
C ALA A 155 -28.23 8.24 -29.45
N ALA A 156 -28.42 7.24 -28.58
CA ALA A 156 -29.75 6.79 -28.17
C ALA A 156 -30.56 7.87 -27.44
N THR A 157 -29.92 8.69 -26.58
CA THR A 157 -30.56 9.85 -25.93
C THR A 157 -30.74 11.07 -26.83
N SER A 158 -29.92 11.23 -27.86
CA SER A 158 -30.02 12.31 -28.85
C SER A 158 -31.07 12.04 -29.93
N THR A 159 -31.52 10.80 -30.10
CA THR A 159 -32.72 10.51 -30.90
C THR A 159 -33.91 11.24 -30.27
N PRO A 160 -34.62 12.13 -30.99
CA PRO A 160 -35.79 12.78 -30.45
C PRO A 160 -36.89 11.72 -30.25
N THR A 161 -37.12 11.34 -29.00
CA THR A 161 -38.29 10.53 -28.61
C THR A 161 -39.53 11.22 -29.17
N PRO A 162 -40.28 10.59 -30.10
CA PRO A 162 -41.49 11.21 -30.61
C PRO A 162 -42.44 11.47 -29.43
N PRO A 163 -43.13 12.63 -29.39
CA PRO A 163 -44.05 12.93 -28.31
C PRO A 163 -45.08 11.79 -28.19
N PRO A 164 -45.47 11.39 -26.98
CA PRO A 164 -46.43 10.30 -26.80
C PRO A 164 -47.71 10.63 -27.58
N PRO A 165 -48.31 9.66 -28.29
CA PRO A 165 -49.48 9.91 -29.12
C PRO A 165 -50.59 10.50 -28.25
N SER A 166 -50.95 11.75 -28.54
CA SER A 166 -51.96 12.46 -27.77
C SER A 166 -53.35 12.12 -28.29
N ASP A 167 -54.09 11.24 -27.60
CA ASP A 167 -55.53 11.00 -27.79
C ASP A 167 -56.41 12.22 -27.40
N ARG A 168 -55.82 13.42 -27.33
CA ARG A 168 -56.52 14.67 -27.09
C ARG A 168 -57.03 15.17 -28.44
N PRO A 169 -58.34 15.39 -28.62
CA PRO A 169 -58.85 15.94 -29.87
C PRO A 169 -58.21 17.30 -30.11
N VAL A 170 -57.43 17.42 -31.18
CA VAL A 170 -56.79 18.69 -31.56
C VAL A 170 -57.82 19.52 -32.30
N GLU A 171 -58.33 20.58 -31.67
CA GLU A 171 -59.29 21.47 -32.32
C GLU A 171 -58.62 22.14 -33.53
N SER A 172 -59.08 21.80 -34.73
CA SER A 172 -58.62 22.38 -36.00
C SER A 172 -59.22 23.76 -36.24
N LEU A 173 -59.03 24.66 -35.27
CA LEU A 173 -59.45 26.05 -35.33
C LEU A 173 -58.77 26.74 -36.52
N ARG A 174 -59.58 27.11 -37.52
CA ARG A 174 -59.13 27.91 -38.66
C ARG A 174 -58.60 29.26 -38.14
N PRO A 175 -57.42 29.73 -38.58
CA PRO A 175 -56.89 31.03 -38.12
C PRO A 175 -57.91 32.15 -38.31
N GLY A 176 -58.28 32.81 -37.20
CA GLY A 176 -59.29 33.87 -37.18
C GLY A 176 -60.73 33.45 -36.79
N ALA A 177 -61.00 32.16 -36.53
CA ALA A 177 -62.28 31.73 -35.97
C ALA A 177 -62.28 31.84 -34.43
N SER A 178 -63.20 32.62 -33.86
CA SER A 178 -63.50 32.55 -32.41
C SER A 178 -64.25 31.26 -32.11
N PRO A 179 -63.89 30.49 -31.06
CA PRO A 179 -64.65 29.30 -30.68
C PRO A 179 -66.08 29.69 -30.30
N THR A 180 -67.06 28.96 -30.85
CA THR A 180 -68.48 29.11 -30.47
C THR A 180 -68.62 28.81 -28.98
N PRO A 181 -69.23 29.69 -28.17
CA PRO A 181 -69.45 29.42 -26.75
C PRO A 181 -70.22 28.11 -26.58
N PRO A 182 -69.87 27.26 -25.59
CA PRO A 182 -70.68 26.09 -25.30
C PRO A 182 -72.13 26.51 -24.96
N PRO A 183 -73.14 25.71 -25.36
CA PRO A 183 -74.52 26.00 -24.97
C PRO A 183 -74.62 26.08 -23.45
N PRO A 184 -75.45 26.99 -22.89
CA PRO A 184 -75.62 27.08 -21.45
C PRO A 184 -76.10 25.74 -20.90
N ALA A 185 -75.54 25.32 -19.77
CA ALA A 185 -75.94 24.08 -19.13
C ALA A 185 -77.42 24.14 -18.76
N ASP A 186 -78.21 23.17 -19.24
CA ASP A 186 -79.63 23.11 -18.91
C ASP A 186 -79.79 22.62 -17.45
N HIS A 187 -80.02 23.57 -16.56
CA HIS A 187 -80.28 23.32 -15.14
C HIS A 187 -81.76 23.02 -14.85
N SER A 188 -82.58 22.81 -15.89
CA SER A 188 -83.98 22.41 -15.73
C SER A 188 -84.07 21.01 -15.12
N TYR A 189 -84.72 20.90 -13.96
CA TYR A 189 -85.04 19.60 -13.37
C TYR A 189 -85.87 18.74 -14.35
N PRO A 190 -85.62 17.42 -14.44
CA PRO A 190 -86.40 16.54 -15.28
C PRO A 190 -87.88 16.60 -14.88
N ALA A 191 -88.80 16.55 -15.85
CA ALA A 191 -90.23 16.71 -15.61
C ALA A 191 -90.81 15.70 -14.59
N ALA A 192 -90.16 14.54 -14.42
CA ALA A 192 -90.48 13.52 -13.43
C ALA A 192 -90.20 13.92 -11.95
N TRP A 193 -89.56 15.06 -11.69
CA TRP A 193 -89.24 15.56 -10.35
C TRP A 193 -90.09 16.78 -9.93
N LYS A 194 -91.12 17.14 -10.71
CA LYS A 194 -92.15 18.09 -10.27
C LYS A 194 -93.22 17.31 -9.48
N PRO A 195 -93.54 17.71 -8.24
CA PRO A 195 -94.55 17.05 -7.41
C PRO A 195 -95.98 17.30 -7.89
#